data_AF-A0A812RB07-F1
#
_entry.id   AF-A0A812RB07-F1
#
_cell.length_a   1.000
_cell.length_b   1.000
_cell.length_c   1.000
_cell.angle_alpha   90.00
_cell.angle_beta   90.00
_cell.angle_gamma   90.00
#
_symmetry.space_group_name_H-M   'P 1'
#
loop_
_entity.id
_entity.type
_entity.pdbx_description
1 polymer ?
#
loop_
_entity_poly.entity_id
_entity_poly.type
_entity_poly.pdbx_seq_one_letter_code
_entity_poly.pdbx_strand_id
1 'polypeptide(L)'
;MEVLVEAATQVPQGCFVSVRLGDNLKQRRFDKNTAKYHFPVPEEKKKARIDVYQLVGTCSVQVDPECGSTDEVKVISSDPRAEGMKLRVSSNGKEMKAEDTQKQRQEIEAETK
;
A
#
# COMPACT_ATOMS: atom_id res chain seq x y z
N MET A 1 0.01 8.26 -19.35
CA MET A 1 -0.69 7.01 -19.73
C MET A 1 -1.95 6.87 -18.87
N GLU A 2 -3.09 6.57 -19.48
CA GLU A 2 -4.34 6.25 -18.75
C GLU A 2 -4.49 4.73 -18.64
N VAL A 3 -4.84 4.25 -17.44
CA VAL A 3 -5.24 2.86 -17.20
C VAL A 3 -6.67 2.89 -16.67
N LEU A 4 -7.57 2.26 -17.42
CA LEU A 4 -8.97 2.07 -17.05
C LEU A 4 -9.15 0.65 -16.52
N VAL A 5 -9.74 0.53 -15.33
CA VAL A 5 -10.12 -0.73 -14.71
C VAL A 5 -11.64 -0.74 -14.60
N GLU A 6 -12.28 -1.72 -15.22
CA GLU A 6 -13.73 -1.90 -15.19
C GLU A 6 -14.07 -3.31 -14.71
N ALA A 7 -15.13 -3.42 -13.91
CA ALA A 7 -15.61 -4.70 -13.44
C ALA A 7 -16.33 -5.41 -14.59
N ALA A 8 -15.78 -6.53 -15.04
CA ALA A 8 -16.48 -7.42 -15.98
C ALA A 8 -17.60 -8.24 -15.31
N THR A 9 -17.58 -8.31 -13.97
CA THR A 9 -18.55 -9.03 -13.14
C THR A 9 -18.86 -8.22 -11.87
N GLN A 10 -19.78 -8.71 -11.05
CA GLN A 10 -20.06 -8.09 -9.76
C GLN A 10 -18.82 -8.18 -8.85
N VAL A 11 -18.36 -7.03 -8.35
CA VAL A 11 -17.27 -6.92 -7.37
C VAL A 11 -17.87 -6.66 -5.99
N PRO A 12 -17.33 -7.27 -4.91
CA PRO A 12 -17.84 -7.02 -3.57
C PRO A 12 -17.79 -5.53 -3.19
N GLN A 13 -18.79 -5.07 -2.43
CA GLN A 13 -18.81 -3.69 -1.94
C GLN A 13 -17.66 -3.43 -0.96
N GLY A 14 -17.22 -2.17 -0.88
CA GLY A 14 -16.13 -1.76 0.02
C GLY A 14 -14.73 -2.22 -0.43
N CYS A 15 -14.61 -2.75 -1.65
CA CYS A 15 -13.32 -3.10 -2.22
C CYS A 15 -12.53 -1.86 -2.65
N PHE A 16 -11.22 -2.02 -2.59
CA PHE A 16 -10.22 -1.13 -3.12
C PHE A 16 -9.50 -1.85 -4.24
N VAL A 17 -9.10 -1.09 -5.25
CA VAL A 17 -8.26 -1.57 -6.34
C VAL A 17 -6.96 -0.79 -6.30
N SER A 18 -5.84 -1.51 -6.36
CA SER A 18 -4.54 -0.90 -6.64
C SER A 18 -4.00 -1.32 -7.99
N VAL A 19 -3.44 -0.35 -8.70
CA VAL A 19 -2.72 -0.53 -9.96
C VAL A 19 -1.27 -0.16 -9.72
N ARG A 20 -0.37 -1.14 -9.86
CA ARG A 20 1.08 -0.92 -9.85
C ARG A 20 1.62 -0.98 -11.27
N LEU A 21 2.31 0.08 -11.71
CA LEU A 21 2.98 0.17 -12.99
C LEU A 21 4.43 0.64 -12.78
N GLY A 22 5.38 -0.28 -12.87
CA GLY A 22 6.76 -0.02 -12.43
C GLY A 22 6.78 0.34 -10.94
N ASP A 23 7.37 1.50 -10.62
CA ASP A 23 7.48 2.02 -9.25
C ASP A 23 6.26 2.85 -8.81
N ASN A 24 5.31 3.09 -9.72
CA ASN A 24 4.12 3.86 -9.41
C ASN A 24 2.99 2.93 -8.94
N LEU A 25 2.55 3.10 -7.70
CA LEU A 25 1.37 2.46 -7.15
C LEU A 25 0.27 3.51 -6.97
N LYS A 26 -0.92 3.24 -7.52
CA LYS A 26 -2.12 4.05 -7.27
C LYS A 26 -3.23 3.17 -6.74
N GLN A 27 -3.90 3.62 -5.69
CA GLN A 27 -4.95 2.90 -4.99
C GLN A 27 -6.15 3.81 -4.79
N ARG A 28 -7.36 3.25 -4.93
CA ARG A 28 -8.61 3.93 -4.63
C ARG A 28 -9.72 2.94 -4.34
N ARG A 29 -10.78 3.44 -3.71
CA ARG A 29 -12.02 2.70 -3.51
C ARG A 29 -12.70 2.45 -4.86
N PHE A 30 -13.30 1.28 -5.02
CA PHE A 30 -13.87 0.81 -6.29
C PHE A 30 -15.40 0.91 -6.31
N ASP A 31 -15.94 2.06 -5.89
CA ASP A 31 -17.37 2.24 -5.59
C ASP A 31 -18.32 2.17 -6.80
N LYS A 32 -17.82 2.37 -8.02
CA LYS A 32 -18.65 2.48 -9.22
C LYS A 32 -18.36 1.39 -10.26
N ASN A 33 -17.70 0.31 -9.85
CA ASN A 33 -17.24 -0.75 -10.77
C ASN A 33 -16.35 -0.24 -11.93
N THR A 34 -15.86 0.99 -11.85
CA THR A 34 -14.95 1.60 -12.83
C THR A 34 -13.96 2.51 -12.12
N ALA A 35 -12.71 2.47 -12.56
CA ALA A 35 -11.64 3.29 -12.06
C ALA A 35 -10.63 3.69 -13.13
N LYS A 36 -10.42 5.00 -13.24
CA LYS A 36 -9.37 5.58 -14.08
C LYS A 36 -8.16 5.98 -13.25
N TYR A 37 -6.99 5.63 -13.75
CA TYR A 37 -5.71 5.94 -13.16
C TYR A 37 -4.82 6.62 -14.20
N HIS A 38 -4.17 7.70 -13.80
CA HIS A 38 -3.24 8.43 -14.66
C HIS A 38 -1.82 8.15 -14.19
N PHE A 39 -0.97 7.58 -15.02
CA PHE A 39 0.43 7.33 -14.71
C PHE A 39 1.35 8.17 -15.60
N PRO A 40 2.57 8.49 -15.13
CA PRO A 40 3.65 8.89 -16.03
C PRO A 40 3.76 7.88 -17.19
N VAL A 41 4.05 8.37 -18.40
CA VAL A 41 4.24 7.48 -19.54
C VAL A 41 5.55 6.71 -19.33
N PRO A 42 5.54 5.37 -19.30
CA PRO A 42 6.76 4.60 -19.13
C PRO A 42 7.61 4.65 -20.41
N GLU A 43 8.93 4.68 -20.26
CA GLU A 43 9.90 4.67 -21.38
C GLU A 43 9.88 3.34 -22.15
N GLU A 44 9.48 2.26 -21.47
CA GLU A 44 9.45 0.90 -22.00
C GLU A 44 8.14 0.20 -21.62
N LYS A 45 7.86 -0.94 -22.27
CA LYS A 45 6.73 -1.80 -21.89
C LYS A 45 6.92 -2.36 -20.48
N LYS A 46 6.09 -1.93 -19.53
CA LYS A 46 6.06 -2.45 -18.16
C LYS A 46 4.87 -3.40 -17.95
N LYS A 47 5.03 -4.41 -17.09
CA LYS A 47 3.91 -5.22 -16.58
C LYS A 47 3.15 -4.41 -15.54
N ALA A 48 1.83 -4.40 -15.64
CA ALA A 48 0.96 -3.86 -14.59
C ALA A 48 0.51 -4.98 -13.66
N ARG A 49 0.51 -4.72 -12.35
CA ARG A 49 -0.11 -5.59 -11.35
C ARG A 49 -1.38 -4.92 -10.84
N ILE A 50 -2.48 -5.66 -10.85
CA ILE A 50 -3.78 -5.22 -10.37
C ILE A 50 -4.14 -6.10 -9.17
N ASP A 51 -4.30 -5.47 -8.00
CA ASP A 51 -4.73 -6.16 -6.79
C ASP A 51 -6.09 -5.62 -6.35
N VAL A 52 -6.94 -6.50 -5.83
CA VAL A 52 -8.26 -6.19 -5.26
C VAL A 52 -8.26 -6.66 -3.82
N TYR A 53 -8.63 -5.78 -2.89
CA TYR A 53 -8.66 -6.08 -1.46
C TYR A 53 -9.76 -5.29 -0.75
N GLN A 54 -10.10 -5.73 0.45
CA GLN A 54 -10.99 -5.01 1.36
C GLN A 54 -10.18 -4.37 2.48
N LEU A 55 -10.55 -3.15 2.85
CA LEU A 55 -9.94 -2.46 3.99
C LEU A 55 -10.48 -3.08 5.28
N VAL A 56 -9.62 -3.75 6.04
CA VAL A 56 -9.97 -4.38 7.31
C VAL A 56 -10.06 -3.34 8.43
N GLY A 57 -9.14 -2.36 8.45
CA GLY A 57 -9.11 -1.30 9.44
C GLY A 57 -8.14 -0.17 9.12
N THR A 58 -8.13 0.86 9.95
CA THR A 58 -7.28 2.05 9.77
C THR A 58 -6.78 2.57 11.12
N CYS A 59 -5.54 3.06 11.14
CA CYS A 59 -4.95 3.83 12.22
C CYS A 59 -4.09 4.96 11.64
N SER A 60 -3.90 6.03 12.42
CA SER A 60 -3.04 7.15 12.06
C SER A 60 -1.93 7.29 13.07
N VAL A 61 -0.70 7.54 12.61
CA VAL A 61 0.48 7.73 13.45
C VAL A 61 1.21 8.97 12.94
N GLN A 62 1.74 9.78 13.84
CA GLN A 62 2.63 10.88 13.48
C GLN A 62 4.05 10.33 13.34
N VAL A 63 4.69 10.59 12.20
CA VAL A 63 6.07 10.21 11.93
C VAL A 63 6.88 11.49 11.83
N ASP A 64 7.77 11.71 12.79
CA ASP A 64 8.71 12.83 12.77
C ASP A 64 10.00 12.38 12.07
N PRO A 65 10.40 13.02 10.96
CA PRO A 65 11.62 12.64 10.24
C PRO A 65 12.91 12.99 11.01
N GLU A 66 12.86 13.87 12.01
CA GLU A 66 14.03 14.26 12.81
C GLU A 66 14.16 13.43 14.09
N CYS A 67 13.06 12.83 14.54
CA CYS A 67 13.00 12.05 15.77
C CYS A 67 12.56 10.60 15.47
N GLY A 68 13.44 9.64 15.71
CA GLY A 68 13.03 8.24 15.65
C GLY A 68 11.98 7.91 16.74
N SER A 69 10.92 7.20 16.37
CA SER A 69 9.86 6.78 17.28
C SER A 69 9.58 5.28 17.17
N THR A 70 8.98 4.70 18.21
CA THR A 70 8.35 3.37 18.13
C THR A 70 7.05 3.40 18.90
N ASP A 71 5.95 3.30 18.17
CA ASP A 71 4.60 3.49 18.68
C ASP A 71 3.79 2.21 18.52
N GLU A 72 3.12 1.76 19.59
CA GLU A 72 2.13 0.68 19.51
C GLU A 72 0.73 1.29 19.34
N VAL A 73 0.12 1.06 18.19
CA VAL A 73 -1.11 1.75 17.78
C VAL A 73 -2.22 0.75 17.54
N LYS A 74 -3.39 1.03 18.13
CA LYS A 74 -4.60 0.22 17.95
C LYS A 74 -5.23 0.54 16.58
N VAL A 75 -5.56 -0.50 15.83
CA VAL A 75 -6.27 -0.37 14.54
C VAL A 75 -7.77 -0.37 14.78
N ILE A 76 -8.47 0.61 14.21
CA ILE A 76 -9.93 0.62 14.19
C ILE A 76 -10.37 -0.26 13.03
N SER A 77 -10.84 -1.47 13.35
CA SER A 77 -11.30 -2.46 12.37
C SER A 77 -12.82 -2.45 12.25
N SER A 78 -13.33 -2.58 11.02
CA SER A 78 -14.74 -2.88 10.76
C SER A 78 -15.04 -4.38 10.65
N ASP A 79 -14.00 -5.22 10.59
CA ASP A 79 -14.13 -6.68 10.59
C ASP A 79 -14.04 -7.23 12.03
N PRO A 80 -15.09 -7.91 12.53
CA PRO A 80 -15.09 -8.52 13.87
C PRO A 80 -13.97 -9.54 14.09
N ARG A 81 -13.49 -10.19 13.02
CA ARG A 81 -12.39 -11.18 13.12
C ARG A 81 -11.04 -10.53 13.40
N ALA A 82 -10.97 -9.21 13.22
CA ALA A 82 -9.78 -8.40 13.37
C ALA A 82 -9.88 -7.43 14.57
N GLU A 83 -10.82 -7.70 15.49
CA GLU A 83 -10.96 -6.92 16.72
C GLU A 83 -9.70 -7.02 17.59
N GLY A 84 -9.30 -5.90 18.18
CA GLY A 84 -8.12 -5.84 19.06
C GLY A 84 -6.77 -5.81 18.35
N MET A 85 -6.75 -5.72 17.01
CA MET A 85 -5.50 -5.60 16.24
C MET A 85 -4.68 -4.38 16.67
N LYS A 86 -3.39 -4.61 16.87
CA LYS A 86 -2.41 -3.56 17.14
C LYS A 86 -1.21 -3.70 16.21
N LEU A 87 -0.66 -2.57 15.81
CA LEU A 87 0.55 -2.49 15.01
C LEU A 87 1.63 -1.77 15.79
N ARG A 88 2.87 -2.25 15.70
CA ARG A 88 4.05 -1.53 16.15
C ARG A 88 4.64 -0.79 14.95
N VAL A 89 4.71 0.52 15.03
CA VAL A 89 5.24 1.39 13.97
C VAL A 89 6.53 2.00 14.47
N SER A 90 7.64 1.68 13.81
CA SER A 90 8.95 2.24 14.11
C SER A 90 9.40 3.16 12.99
N SER A 91 9.89 4.35 13.35
CA SER A 91 10.47 5.32 12.43
C SER A 91 11.89 5.65 12.91
N ASN A 92 12.83 5.82 11.97
CA ASN A 92 14.19 6.21 12.29
C ASN A 92 14.45 7.60 11.72
N GLY A 93 14.60 8.60 12.59
CA GLY A 93 14.83 10.00 12.22
C GLY A 93 16.27 10.33 11.79
N LYS A 94 16.98 9.37 11.18
CA LYS A 94 18.31 9.61 10.59
C LYS A 94 18.26 9.23 9.13
N GLU A 95 18.85 10.06 8.27
CA GLU A 95 19.10 9.73 6.87
C GLU A 95 19.70 8.31 6.79
N MET A 96 18.91 7.36 6.29
CA MET A 96 19.47 6.07 5.91
C MET A 96 20.44 6.34 4.77
N LYS A 97 21.71 6.00 4.97
CA LYS A 97 22.67 5.97 3.86
C LYS A 97 22.11 5.00 2.81
N ALA A 98 22.28 5.32 1.52
CA ALA A 98 21.76 4.51 0.42
C ALA A 98 22.16 3.02 0.50
N GLU A 99 23.30 2.73 1.14
CA GLU A 99 23.81 1.37 1.41
C GLU A 99 22.94 0.57 2.40
N ASP A 100 22.32 1.24 3.38
CA ASP A 100 21.46 0.59 4.38
C ASP A 100 20.08 0.26 3.80
N THR A 101 19.55 1.10 2.90
CA THR A 101 18.28 0.84 2.21
C THR A 101 18.37 -0.35 1.25
N GLN A 102 19.53 -0.59 0.64
CA GLN A 102 19.75 -1.76 -0.23
C GLN A 102 19.77 -3.07 0.56
N LYS A 103 20.42 -3.09 1.73
CA LYS A 103 20.42 -4.27 2.62
C LYS A 103 19.02 -4.59 3.14
N GLN A 104 18.28 -3.57 3.58
CA GLN A 104 16.91 -3.75 4.07
C GLN A 104 15.96 -4.31 3.00
N ARG A 105 16.09 -3.88 1.72
CA ARG A 105 15.29 -4.43 0.63
C ARG A 105 15.61 -5.91 0.36
N GLN A 106 16.89 -6.30 0.43
CA GLN A 106 17.31 -7.69 0.22
C GLN A 106 16.81 -8.62 1.34
N GLU A 107 16.78 -8.14 2.59
CA GLU A 107 16.25 -8.90 3.73
C GLU A 107 14.72 -9.10 3.62
N ILE A 108 13.97 -8.06 3.26
CA ILE A 108 12.52 -8.15 3.06
C ILE A 108 12.18 -9.11 1.91
N GLU A 109 12.93 -9.07 0.81
CA GLU A 109 12.74 -9.99 -0.32
C GLU A 109 13.11 -11.45 0.03
N ALA A 110 14.04 -11.68 0.96
CA ALA A 110 14.40 -13.01 1.43
C ALA A 110 13.34 -13.63 2.36
N GLU A 111 12.67 -12.83 3.20
CA GLU A 111 11.59 -13.31 4.07
C GLU A 111 10.26 -13.58 3.31
N THR A 112 10.10 -13.03 2.11
CA THR A 112 8.87 -13.20 1.31
C THR A 112 8.96 -14.37 0.30
N LYS A 113 10.03 -15.17 0.35
CA LYS A 113 10.24 -16.38 -0.48
C LYS A 113 10.04 -17.65 0.32
#